data_AF-A0A4Q2YW67-F1
#
_entry.id   AF-A0A4Q2YW67-F1
#
_cell.length_a   1.000
_cell.length_b   1.000
_cell.length_c   1.000
_cell.angle_alpha   90.00
_cell.angle_beta   90.00
_cell.angle_gamma   90.00
#
_symmetry.space_group_name_H-M   'P 1'
#
loop_
_entity.id
_entity.type
_entity.pdbx_description
1 polymer ?
#
loop_
_entity_poly.entity_id
_entity_poly.type
_entity_poly.pdbx_seq_one_letter_code
_entity_poly.pdbx_strand_id
1 'polypeptide(L)'
;MRTASAHAMTIVKATAPALEKHGVAITTAMYARLFENKDIEAMFDRAAQTSGEQPKRLAAAILAYAKNIDKLQNLGTAVSRMVARHIDTGVKAEHYPYVANALLPAIRDVLGEEIATEIRPSHKAGGSSASPKIP
;
A
#
# COMPACT_ATOMS: atom_id res chain seq x y z
N MET A 1 -11.64 0.62 -15.31
CA MET A 1 -10.62 0.83 -14.25
C MET A 1 -10.66 2.29 -13.83
N ARG A 2 -10.78 2.58 -12.52
CA ARG A 2 -10.57 3.95 -12.03
C ARG A 2 -9.07 4.26 -12.11
N THR A 3 -8.70 5.33 -12.79
CA THR A 3 -7.33 5.86 -12.78
C THR A 3 -7.09 6.64 -11.49
N ALA A 4 -5.86 6.61 -10.98
CA ALA A 4 -5.50 7.45 -9.83
C ALA A 4 -5.61 8.93 -10.23
N SER A 5 -6.06 9.79 -9.31
CA SER A 5 -6.06 11.24 -9.54
C SER A 5 -4.63 11.77 -9.63
N ALA A 6 -4.43 12.88 -10.34
CA ALA A 6 -3.10 13.51 -10.43
C ALA A 6 -2.50 13.80 -9.05
N HIS A 7 -3.32 14.21 -8.09
CA HIS A 7 -2.90 14.44 -6.71
C HIS A 7 -2.43 13.13 -6.02
N ALA A 8 -3.19 12.04 -6.17
CA ALA A 8 -2.79 10.74 -5.61
C ALA A 8 -1.49 10.22 -6.24
N MET A 9 -1.30 10.44 -7.55
CA MET A 9 -0.07 10.08 -8.25
C MET A 9 1.15 10.84 -7.72
N THR A 10 1.01 12.14 -7.44
CA THR A 10 2.07 12.94 -6.83
C THR A 10 2.45 12.41 -5.45
N ILE A 11 1.46 12.13 -4.59
CA ILE A 11 1.71 11.57 -3.25
C ILE A 11 2.43 10.23 -3.35
N VAL A 12 1.94 9.31 -4.19
CA VAL A 12 2.55 7.97 -4.34
C VAL A 12 3.97 8.06 -4.89
N LYS A 13 4.25 8.98 -5.82
CA LYS A 13 5.63 9.18 -6.31
C LYS A 13 6.54 9.77 -5.23
N ALA A 14 6.03 10.70 -4.41
CA ALA A 14 6.79 11.31 -3.32
C ALA A 14 7.16 10.31 -2.22
N THR A 15 6.38 9.23 -2.03
CA THR A 15 6.70 8.17 -1.06
C THR A 15 7.70 7.13 -1.59
N ALA A 16 8.02 7.13 -2.89
CA ALA A 16 8.92 6.15 -3.48
C ALA A 16 10.33 6.09 -2.84
N PRO A 17 11.01 7.22 -2.52
CA PRO A 17 12.31 7.17 -1.83
C PRO A 17 12.22 6.57 -0.42
N ALA A 18 11.15 6.87 0.31
CA ALA A 18 10.91 6.29 1.63
C ALA A 18 10.66 4.77 1.54
N LEU A 19 9.87 4.33 0.55
CA LEU A 19 9.64 2.92 0.25
C LEU A 19 10.91 2.19 -0.21
N GLU A 20 11.81 2.85 -0.93
CA GLU A 20 13.09 2.27 -1.35
C GLU A 20 14.01 2.02 -0.15
N LYS A 21 14.05 2.95 0.81
CA LYS A 21 14.87 2.83 2.02
C LYS A 21 14.26 1.90 3.07
N HIS A 22 12.94 1.91 3.23
CA HIS A 22 12.25 1.24 4.34
C HIS A 22 11.30 0.12 3.91
N GLY A 23 11.20 -0.19 2.61
CA GLY A 23 10.18 -1.09 2.07
C GLY A 23 10.16 -2.47 2.71
N VAL A 24 11.33 -3.08 2.96
CA VAL A 24 11.41 -4.39 3.62
C VAL A 24 10.94 -4.32 5.08
N ALA A 25 11.28 -3.25 5.80
CA ALA A 25 10.81 -3.07 7.17
C ALA A 25 9.28 -2.88 7.22
N ILE A 26 8.73 -2.09 6.30
CA ILE A 26 7.28 -1.89 6.15
C ILE A 26 6.58 -3.21 5.88
N THR A 27 7.03 -3.99 4.89
CA THR A 27 6.38 -5.25 4.54
C THR A 27 6.55 -6.32 5.61
N THR A 28 7.66 -6.30 6.36
CA THR A 28 7.86 -7.18 7.52
C THR A 28 6.86 -6.86 8.63
N ALA A 29 6.70 -5.58 9.00
CA ALA A 29 5.70 -5.15 9.98
C ALA A 29 4.27 -5.44 9.51
N MET A 30 4.00 -5.27 8.21
CA MET A 30 2.73 -5.60 7.59
C MET A 30 2.40 -7.10 7.70
N TYR A 31 3.36 -7.99 7.43
CA TYR A 31 3.12 -9.43 7.57
C TYR A 31 2.91 -9.85 9.01
N ALA A 32 3.65 -9.27 9.96
CA ALA A 32 3.44 -9.53 11.38
C ALA A 32 1.99 -9.22 11.80
N ARG A 33 1.44 -8.08 11.34
CA ARG A 33 0.05 -7.69 11.55
C ARG A 33 -0.94 -8.59 10.81
N LEU A 34 -0.65 -8.94 9.55
CA LEU A 34 -1.54 -9.76 8.72
C LEU A 34 -1.74 -11.16 9.29
N PHE A 35 -0.67 -11.75 9.85
CA PHE A 35 -0.67 -13.12 10.38
C PHE A 35 -1.21 -13.23 11.81
N GLU A 36 -1.69 -12.14 12.40
CA GLU A 36 -2.58 -12.20 13.56
C GLU A 36 -3.89 -12.94 13.19
N ASN A 37 -4.34 -12.82 11.94
CA ASN A 37 -5.42 -13.64 11.40
C ASN A 37 -4.87 -14.99 10.88
N LYS A 38 -5.22 -16.07 11.58
CA LYS A 38 -4.73 -17.43 11.28
C LYS A 38 -5.29 -18.03 10.00
N ASP A 39 -6.51 -17.66 9.61
CA ASP A 39 -7.11 -18.12 8.35
C ASP A 39 -6.37 -17.52 7.15
N ILE A 40 -6.00 -16.24 7.27
CA ILE A 40 -5.19 -15.55 6.27
C ILE A 40 -3.75 -16.07 6.27
N GLU A 41 -3.14 -16.27 7.44
CA GLU A 41 -1.79 -16.85 7.56
C GLU A 41 -1.68 -18.21 6.85
N ALA A 42 -2.71 -19.06 6.96
CA ALA A 42 -2.75 -20.39 6.34
C ALA A 42 -2.76 -20.36 4.81
N MET A 43 -3.12 -19.23 4.18
CA MET A 43 -3.05 -19.06 2.72
C MET A 43 -1.63 -18.83 2.19
N PHE A 44 -0.66 -18.56 3.06
CA PHE A 44 0.70 -18.22 2.67
C PHE A 44 1.67 -19.39 2.86
N ASP A 45 2.68 -19.42 2.00
CA ASP A 45 3.73 -20.44 2.04
C ASP A 45 4.72 -20.16 3.19
N ARG A 46 4.79 -21.10 4.15
CA ARG A 46 5.68 -20.99 5.32
C ARG A 46 7.16 -20.86 4.96
N ALA A 47 7.63 -21.52 3.89
CA ALA A 47 9.04 -21.45 3.50
C ALA A 47 9.44 -20.05 3.01
N ALA A 48 8.52 -19.38 2.33
CA ALA A 48 8.69 -17.99 1.87
C ALA A 48 8.62 -16.97 3.03
N GLN A 49 7.88 -17.30 4.10
CA GLN A 49 7.83 -16.51 5.33
C GLN A 49 9.16 -16.60 6.10
N THR A 50 9.67 -17.82 6.34
CA THR A 50 10.89 -18.03 7.13
C THR A 50 12.16 -17.52 6.45
N SER A 51 12.20 -17.53 5.11
CA SER A 51 13.37 -17.03 4.35
C SER A 51 13.45 -15.50 4.26
N GLY A 52 12.39 -14.77 4.61
CA GLY A 52 12.33 -13.30 4.45
C GLY A 52 12.23 -12.82 2.99
N GLU A 53 12.15 -13.73 2.02
CA GLU A 53 12.00 -13.39 0.61
C GLU A 53 10.63 -12.80 0.29
N GLN A 54 9.60 -13.20 1.02
CA GLN A 54 8.25 -12.71 0.80
C GLN A 54 8.07 -11.20 1.12
N PRO A 55 8.54 -10.68 2.28
CA PRO A 55 8.63 -9.24 2.52
C PRO A 55 9.38 -8.47 1.42
N LYS A 56 10.51 -8.99 0.93
CA LYS A 56 11.30 -8.35 -0.14
C LYS A 56 10.53 -8.28 -1.46
N ARG A 57 9.88 -9.39 -1.85
CA ARG A 57 9.10 -9.45 -3.09
C ARG A 57 7.94 -8.46 -3.07
N LEU A 58 7.22 -8.35 -1.95
CA LEU A 58 6.14 -7.38 -1.80
C LEU A 58 6.67 -5.94 -1.81
N ALA A 59 7.79 -5.67 -1.13
CA ALA A 59 8.39 -4.34 -1.10
C ALA A 59 8.81 -3.89 -2.52
N ALA A 60 9.43 -4.78 -3.28
CA ALA A 60 9.79 -4.53 -4.66
C ALA A 60 8.57 -4.27 -5.55
N ALA A 61 7.47 -5.01 -5.35
CA ALA A 61 6.23 -4.80 -6.11
C ALA A 61 5.59 -3.43 -5.82
N ILE A 62 5.51 -3.03 -4.55
CA ILE A 62 4.96 -1.72 -4.14
C ILE A 62 5.84 -0.58 -4.67
N LEU A 63 7.17 -0.71 -4.57
CA LEU A 63 8.11 0.27 -5.09
C LEU A 63 8.01 0.40 -6.62
N ALA A 64 7.91 -0.72 -7.34
CA ALA A 64 7.74 -0.74 -8.79
C ALA A 64 6.44 -0.05 -9.20
N TYR A 65 5.34 -0.29 -8.46
CA TYR A 65 4.09 0.43 -8.65
C TYR A 65 4.26 1.94 -8.43
N ALA A 66 4.87 2.35 -7.33
CA ALA A 66 5.06 3.77 -7.02
C ALA A 66 5.89 4.49 -8.10
N LYS A 67 6.95 3.84 -8.60
CA LYS A 67 7.80 4.36 -9.69
C LYS A 67 7.11 4.41 -11.06
N ASN A 68 6.05 3.62 -11.28
CA ASN A 68 5.38 3.48 -12.58
C ASN A 68 3.88 3.83 -12.53
N ILE A 69 3.40 4.57 -11.53
CA ILE A 69 1.96 4.83 -11.35
C ILE A 69 1.31 5.55 -12.56
N ASP A 70 2.10 6.28 -13.35
CA ASP A 70 1.72 6.92 -14.63
C ASP A 70 1.98 6.07 -15.88
N LYS A 71 2.66 4.93 -15.73
CA LYS A 71 3.10 4.05 -16.82
C LYS A 71 2.95 2.57 -16.44
N LEU A 72 1.75 2.19 -15.98
CA LEU A 72 1.49 0.84 -15.44
C LEU A 72 1.76 -0.30 -16.43
N GLN A 73 1.73 -0.03 -17.74
CA GLN A 73 2.11 -0.97 -18.79
C GLN A 73 3.53 -1.55 -18.60
N ASN A 74 4.43 -0.82 -17.93
CA ASN A 74 5.79 -1.28 -17.64
C ASN A 74 5.82 -2.47 -16.67
N LEU A 75 4.74 -2.71 -15.93
CA LEU A 75 4.64 -3.76 -14.92
C LEU A 75 4.03 -5.07 -15.46
N GLY A 76 3.64 -5.11 -16.75
CA GLY A 76 2.80 -6.16 -17.34
C GLY A 76 3.22 -7.58 -16.94
N THR A 77 4.45 -7.99 -17.25
CA THR A 77 4.95 -9.34 -16.94
C THR A 77 4.96 -9.64 -15.44
N ALA A 78 5.32 -8.67 -14.60
CA ALA A 78 5.36 -8.85 -13.14
C ALA A 78 3.94 -9.03 -12.57
N VAL A 79 3.00 -8.21 -13.03
CA VAL A 79 1.58 -8.29 -12.63
C VAL A 79 0.98 -9.61 -13.09
N SER A 80 1.23 -10.07 -14.32
CA SER A 80 0.74 -11.36 -14.81
C SER A 80 1.19 -12.54 -13.93
N ARG A 81 2.46 -12.55 -13.52
CA ARG A 81 2.99 -13.57 -12.58
C ARG A 81 2.32 -13.51 -11.21
N MET A 82 2.06 -12.30 -10.70
CA MET A 82 1.38 -12.10 -9.42
C MET A 82 -0.08 -12.57 -9.48
N VAL A 83 -0.79 -12.26 -10.56
CA VAL A 83 -2.17 -12.70 -10.79
C VAL A 83 -2.26 -14.22 -10.89
N ALA A 84 -1.36 -14.87 -11.64
CA ALA A 84 -1.31 -16.33 -11.70
C ALA A 84 -1.15 -16.94 -10.30
N ARG A 85 -0.23 -16.42 -9.49
CA ARG A 85 -0.05 -16.88 -8.11
C ARG A 85 -1.27 -16.65 -7.23
N HIS A 86 -1.99 -15.53 -7.38
CA HIS A 86 -3.25 -15.29 -6.66
C HIS A 86 -4.32 -16.32 -7.02
N ILE A 87 -4.40 -16.73 -8.29
CA ILE A 87 -5.31 -17.79 -8.73
C ILE A 87 -4.92 -19.12 -8.10
N ASP A 88 -3.64 -19.51 -8.19
CA ASP A 88 -3.12 -20.77 -7.64
C ASP A 88 -3.34 -20.91 -6.13
N THR A 89 -3.35 -19.78 -5.41
CA THR A 89 -3.52 -19.73 -3.94
C THR A 89 -4.96 -19.44 -3.51
N GLY A 90 -5.91 -19.35 -4.45
CA GLY A 90 -7.33 -19.14 -4.15
C GLY A 90 -7.64 -17.76 -3.56
N VAL A 91 -6.86 -16.72 -3.92
CA VAL A 91 -7.11 -15.35 -3.45
C VAL A 91 -8.42 -14.82 -4.04
N LYS A 92 -9.28 -14.29 -3.16
CA LYS A 92 -10.59 -13.71 -3.49
C LYS A 92 -10.61 -12.22 -3.18
N ALA A 93 -11.62 -11.53 -3.72
CA ALA A 93 -11.85 -10.11 -3.49
C ALA A 93 -11.91 -9.75 -1.98
N GLU A 94 -12.50 -10.63 -1.17
CA GLU A 94 -12.62 -10.47 0.29
C GLU A 94 -11.29 -10.53 1.05
N HIS A 95 -10.20 -11.01 0.42
CA HIS A 95 -8.88 -11.07 1.06
C HIS A 95 -8.11 -9.75 0.98
N TYR A 96 -8.37 -8.92 -0.04
CA TYR A 96 -7.63 -7.67 -0.27
C TYR A 96 -7.74 -6.65 0.88
N PRO A 97 -8.90 -6.47 1.54
CA PRO A 97 -9.00 -5.58 2.68
C PRO A 97 -8.06 -5.94 3.84
N TYR A 98 -7.78 -7.22 4.11
CA TYR A 98 -6.85 -7.62 5.18
C TYR A 98 -5.43 -7.10 4.92
N VAL A 99 -4.98 -7.16 3.67
CA VAL A 99 -3.67 -6.64 3.26
C VAL A 99 -3.61 -5.12 3.48
N ALA A 100 -4.64 -4.39 3.05
CA ALA A 100 -4.69 -2.92 3.23
C ALA A 100 -4.71 -2.52 4.71
N ASN A 101 -5.50 -3.21 5.52
CA ASN A 101 -5.63 -2.97 6.96
C ASN A 101 -4.34 -3.27 7.74
N ALA A 102 -3.51 -4.18 7.25
CA ALA A 102 -2.19 -4.45 7.82
C ALA A 102 -1.11 -3.49 7.29
N LEU A 103 -1.17 -3.11 6.01
CA LEU A 103 -0.15 -2.30 5.34
C LEU A 103 -0.17 -0.84 5.78
N LEU A 104 -1.35 -0.21 5.86
CA LEU A 104 -1.44 1.22 6.18
C LEU A 104 -0.89 1.55 7.58
N PRO A 105 -1.21 0.79 8.65
CA PRO A 105 -0.57 0.97 9.95
C PRO A 105 0.94 0.69 9.91
N ALA A 106 1.39 -0.36 9.21
CA ALA A 106 2.81 -0.67 9.10
C ALA A 106 3.63 0.46 8.45
N ILE A 107 3.07 1.13 7.44
CA ILE A 107 3.69 2.32 6.85
C ILE A 107 3.83 3.45 7.89
N ARG A 108 2.79 3.69 8.70
CA ARG A 108 2.80 4.71 9.77
C ARG A 108 3.83 4.40 10.83
N ASP A 109 3.91 3.16 11.29
CA ASP A 109 4.86 2.77 12.34
C ASP A 109 6.31 2.96 11.90
N VAL A 110 6.61 2.61 10.64
CA VAL A 110 7.99 2.60 10.14
C VAL A 110 8.45 3.98 9.67
N LEU A 111 7.56 4.77 9.06
CA LEU A 111 7.90 6.10 8.55
C LEU A 111 7.61 7.23 9.56
N GLY A 112 6.87 6.94 10.62
CA GLY A 112 6.38 7.93 11.58
C GLY A 112 5.15 8.69 11.09
N GLU A 113 4.36 9.18 12.05
CA GLU A 113 3.11 9.93 11.79
C GLU A 113 3.34 11.18 10.93
N GLU A 114 4.49 11.86 11.04
CA GLU A 114 4.76 13.08 10.26
C GLU A 114 4.88 12.83 8.75
N ILE A 115 5.52 11.72 8.34
CA ILE A 115 5.62 11.34 6.92
C ILE A 115 4.31 10.72 6.43
N ALA A 116 3.59 10.00 7.29
CA ALA A 116 2.31 9.40 6.95
C ALA A 116 1.14 10.40 6.91
N THR A 117 1.25 11.56 7.55
CA THR A 117 0.19 12.58 7.62
C THR A 117 0.04 13.37 6.32
N GLU A 118 1.12 13.61 5.56
CA GLU A 118 1.03 14.21 4.20
C GLU A 118 0.30 13.31 3.19
N ILE A 119 0.10 12.02 3.50
CA ILE A 119 -0.66 11.06 2.67
C ILE A 119 -2.17 11.20 2.89
N ARG A 120 -2.63 11.92 3.94
CA ARG A 120 -4.06 12.18 4.15
C ARG A 120 -4.51 13.28 3.18
N PRO A 121 -5.62 13.10 2.44
CA PRO A 121 -6.14 14.16 1.58
C PRO A 121 -6.39 15.40 2.44
N SER A 122 -5.73 16.49 2.09
CA SER A 122 -6.15 17.81 2.51
C SER A 122 -7.48 18.08 1.82
N HIS A 123 -8.59 17.69 2.47
CA HIS A 123 -9.84 18.40 2.25
C HIS A 123 -9.58 19.83 2.73
N LYS A 124 -9.10 20.68 1.82
CA LYS A 124 -9.48 22.09 1.89
C LYS A 124 -10.99 22.12 1.73
N ALA A 125 -11.70 22.02 2.84
CA ALA A 125 -13.02 22.62 2.94
C ALA A 125 -12.82 24.09 2.57
N GLY A 126 -13.35 24.47 1.40
CA GLY A 126 -13.35 25.86 0.97
C GLY A 126 -14.01 26.69 2.06
N GLY A 127 -13.24 27.61 2.63
CA GLY A 127 -13.77 28.62 3.52
C GLY A 127 -14.72 29.54 2.75
N SER A 128 -15.74 30.01 3.43
CA SER A 128 -15.81 31.44 3.74
C SER A 128 -16.88 31.67 4.79
N SER A 129 -16.44 32.05 5.99
CA SER A 129 -17.31 32.76 6.92
C SER A 129 -17.49 34.18 6.42
N ALA A 130 -18.72 34.58 6.16
CA ALA A 130 -19.10 35.99 6.19
C ALA A 130 -20.53 36.07 6.72
N SER A 131 -20.66 36.40 8.01
CA SER A 131 -21.86 37.07 8.53
C SER A 131 -21.87 38.52 8.00
N PRO A 132 -23.03 39.20 7.92
CA PRO A 132 -23.55 39.83 9.13
C PRO A 132 -25.07 39.82 9.30
N LYS A 133 -25.41 39.82 10.57
CA LYS A 133 -26.59 40.26 11.30
C LYS A 133 -27.43 41.43 10.71
N ILE A 134 -28.74 41.34 11.03
CA ILE A 134 -29.85 42.34 11.17
C ILE A 134 -30.50 42.92 9.89
N PRO A 135 -31.77 43.39 9.89
CA PRO A 135 -32.45 44.22 10.92
C PRO A 135 -33.38 43.52 11.91
#